data_AF-A0A1H3BSI2-F1
#
_entry.id   AF-A0A1H3BSI2-F1
#
_cell.length_a   1.000
_cell.length_b   1.000
_cell.length_c   1.000
_cell.angle_alpha   90.00
_cell.angle_beta   90.00
_cell.angle_gamma   90.00
#
_symmetry.space_group_name_H-M   'P 1'
#
loop_
_entity.id
_entity.type
_entity.pdbx_description
1 polymer ?
#
loop_
_entity_poly.entity_id
_entity_poly.type
_entity_poly.pdbx_seq_one_letter_code
_entity_poly.pdbx_strand_id
1 'polypeptide(L)'
;MKKTFFKTFFISFIVFSLVWGGFIYKTVIKATGESDEEEYRETFLDRLIDGKDDITFLLLGVDSKDVKKSSGTRTDTMILCRVDKSTGEITMLSIPRDTKARIRGRKYEEKINHAHAYGGPELSVKAVKDLLGIDLEYYVKVDYNIVREFVDLIGGVEIDVPMDMKYSDPIADPPLYINLKKGYQTLDGEKALQFLRFRKGYVDQDLGRIKAQQEFLKAAIDKALRPSNVVNIPSMIKTYYENVETNIPLDVIMKFAMKAKSFSSDSIQANTLPGASKYINGVSYFIPNQEETNKLVKALFTDQRAVENSENNDGEAN
;
A
#
# COMPACT_ATOMS: atom_id res chain seq x y z
N MET A 1 29.82 -30.89 23.22
CA MET A 1 29.70 -29.42 23.38
C MET A 1 28.72 -28.76 22.41
N LYS A 2 28.69 -29.08 21.09
CA LYS A 2 27.77 -28.42 20.14
C LYS A 2 26.26 -28.66 20.39
N LYS A 3 25.83 -29.85 20.86
CA LYS A 3 24.40 -30.16 21.06
C LYS A 3 23.77 -29.46 22.27
N THR A 4 24.52 -29.24 23.34
CA THR A 4 24.04 -28.52 24.54
C THR A 4 24.00 -27.01 24.30
N PHE A 5 24.93 -26.45 23.54
CA PHE A 5 24.95 -25.02 23.20
C PHE A 5 23.70 -24.58 22.44
N PHE A 6 23.30 -25.29 21.38
CA PHE A 6 22.10 -24.93 20.60
C PHE A 6 20.80 -25.04 21.41
N LYS A 7 20.71 -26.04 22.29
CA LYS A 7 19.54 -26.21 23.16
C LYS A 7 19.42 -25.06 24.17
N THR A 8 20.53 -24.67 24.79
CA THR A 8 20.56 -23.53 25.73
C THR A 8 20.32 -22.21 25.00
N PHE A 9 20.89 -22.01 23.81
CA PHE A 9 20.67 -20.81 22.99
C PHE A 9 19.19 -20.64 22.61
N PHE A 10 18.52 -21.69 22.13
CA PHE A 10 17.11 -21.61 21.75
C PHE A 10 16.18 -21.37 22.95
N ILE A 11 16.47 -21.99 24.11
CA ILE A 11 15.69 -21.75 25.33
C ILE A 11 15.88 -20.30 25.80
N SER A 12 17.11 -19.80 25.83
CA SER A 12 17.39 -18.39 26.17
C SER A 12 16.79 -17.41 25.15
N PHE A 13 16.77 -17.76 23.86
CA PHE A 13 16.14 -16.95 22.82
C PHE A 13 14.62 -16.90 22.99
N ILE A 14 13.96 -18.03 23.27
CA ILE A 14 12.51 -18.07 23.52
C ILE A 14 12.15 -17.26 24.77
N VAL A 15 12.90 -17.43 25.86
CA VAL A 15 12.69 -16.65 27.09
C VAL A 15 12.93 -15.16 26.83
N PHE A 16 13.99 -14.81 26.09
CA PHE A 16 14.26 -13.43 25.70
C PHE A 16 13.14 -12.86 24.81
N SER A 17 12.66 -13.60 23.81
CA SER A 17 11.55 -13.21 22.93
C SER A 17 10.22 -13.08 23.68
N LEU A 18 9.97 -13.86 24.72
CA LEU A 18 8.78 -13.73 25.56
C LEU A 18 8.86 -12.49 26.47
N VAL A 19 10.03 -12.24 27.05
CA VAL A 19 10.27 -11.05 27.90
C VAL A 19 10.26 -9.76 27.06
N TRP A 20 10.88 -9.77 25.88
CA TRP A 20 10.87 -8.65 24.93
C TRP A 20 9.53 -8.50 24.21
N GLY A 21 8.84 -9.58 23.90
CA GLY A 21 7.48 -9.56 23.35
C GLY A 21 6.50 -8.90 24.31
N GLY A 22 6.60 -9.22 25.61
CA GLY A 22 5.86 -8.53 26.67
C GLY A 22 6.24 -7.05 26.81
N PHE A 23 7.51 -6.70 26.58
CA PHE A 23 7.97 -5.30 26.60
C PHE A 23 7.47 -4.49 25.39
N ILE A 24 7.56 -5.03 24.17
CA ILE A 24 7.02 -4.44 22.94
C ILE A 24 5.49 -4.28 23.06
N TYR A 25 4.80 -5.31 23.55
CA TYR A 25 3.37 -5.27 23.84
C TYR A 25 3.01 -4.12 24.79
N LYS A 26 3.78 -3.95 25.87
CA LYS A 26 3.59 -2.86 26.84
C LYS A 26 3.88 -1.48 26.26
N THR A 27 4.85 -1.35 25.34
CA THR A 27 5.16 -0.07 24.68
C THR A 27 4.11 0.29 23.63
N VAL A 28 3.59 -0.69 22.89
CA VAL A 28 2.55 -0.49 21.86
C VAL A 28 1.20 -0.15 22.48
N ILE A 29 0.78 -0.84 23.56
CA ILE A 29 -0.48 -0.54 24.27
C ILE A 29 -0.43 0.82 24.97
N LYS A 30 0.72 1.22 25.51
CA LYS A 30 0.89 2.54 26.11
C LYS A 30 0.80 3.67 25.07
N ALA A 31 1.00 3.36 23.78
CA ALA A 31 0.82 4.31 22.68
C ALA A 31 -0.64 4.41 22.19
N THR A 32 -1.51 3.42 22.48
CA THR A 32 -2.92 3.39 22.04
C THR A 32 -3.93 3.91 23.07
N GLY A 33 -3.53 4.06 24.35
CA GLY A 33 -4.26 4.90 25.32
C GLY A 33 -5.60 4.37 25.84
N GLU A 34 -5.88 3.07 25.74
CA GLU A 34 -7.14 2.47 26.21
C GLU A 34 -7.02 1.84 27.61
N SER A 35 -8.09 1.94 28.41
CA SER A 35 -8.09 1.80 29.87
C SER A 35 -8.54 0.46 30.44
N ASP A 36 -8.94 -0.52 29.63
CA ASP A 36 -9.38 -1.84 30.13
C ASP A 36 -8.69 -2.99 29.38
N GLU A 37 -7.73 -3.63 30.06
CA GLU A 37 -6.78 -4.61 29.50
C GLU A 37 -7.39 -5.97 29.12
N GLU A 38 -8.46 -6.42 29.79
CA GLU A 38 -9.03 -7.77 29.58
C GLU A 38 -10.11 -7.78 28.49
N GLU A 39 -11.05 -6.83 28.50
CA GLU A 39 -12.10 -6.72 27.48
C GLU A 39 -11.51 -6.36 26.11
N TYR A 40 -10.51 -5.46 26.07
CA TYR A 40 -9.78 -5.18 24.83
C TYR A 40 -8.99 -6.40 24.35
N ARG A 41 -8.40 -7.20 25.24
CA ARG A 41 -7.67 -8.43 24.86
C ARG A 41 -8.58 -9.47 24.24
N GLU A 42 -9.72 -9.77 24.87
CA GLU A 42 -10.67 -10.74 24.29
C GLU A 42 -11.21 -10.23 22.95
N THR A 43 -11.63 -8.97 22.88
CA THR A 43 -12.11 -8.39 21.62
C THR A 43 -11.02 -8.31 20.54
N PHE A 44 -9.76 -8.04 20.92
CA PHE A 44 -8.62 -8.03 20.01
C PHE A 44 -8.27 -9.43 19.52
N LEU A 45 -8.31 -10.45 20.38
CA LEU A 45 -8.06 -11.84 19.99
C LEU A 45 -9.18 -12.41 19.13
N ASP A 46 -10.43 -12.13 19.48
CA ASP A 46 -11.59 -12.51 18.67
C ASP A 46 -11.57 -11.83 17.31
N ARG A 47 -11.25 -10.52 17.26
CA ARG A 47 -10.97 -9.87 15.98
C ARG A 47 -9.79 -10.57 15.30
N LEU A 48 -8.64 -10.79 15.92
CA LEU A 48 -7.51 -11.46 15.25
C LEU A 48 -7.87 -12.82 14.63
N ILE A 49 -8.82 -13.55 15.21
CA ILE A 49 -9.24 -14.88 14.77
C ILE A 49 -10.41 -14.81 13.76
N ASP A 50 -11.30 -13.83 13.91
CA ASP A 50 -12.55 -13.68 13.14
C ASP A 50 -12.60 -12.40 12.27
N GLY A 51 -13.27 -12.47 11.12
CA GLY A 51 -13.44 -11.38 10.17
C GLY A 51 -12.90 -11.68 8.78
N LYS A 52 -13.28 -10.81 7.82
CA LYS A 52 -13.08 -11.01 6.38
C LYS A 52 -11.67 -11.47 6.01
N ASP A 53 -11.61 -12.40 5.07
CA ASP A 53 -10.36 -12.93 4.55
C ASP A 53 -9.67 -11.98 3.56
N ASP A 54 -10.38 -10.95 3.10
CA ASP A 54 -9.84 -9.88 2.29
C ASP A 54 -9.90 -8.50 3.00
N ILE A 55 -8.97 -7.64 2.62
CA ILE A 55 -9.01 -6.21 2.93
C ILE A 55 -8.84 -5.42 1.64
N THR A 56 -9.69 -4.42 1.44
CA THR A 56 -9.57 -3.46 0.34
C THR A 56 -9.29 -2.07 0.92
N PHE A 57 -8.23 -1.41 0.46
CA PHE A 57 -7.82 -0.10 0.92
C PHE A 57 -7.25 0.76 -0.21
N LEU A 58 -7.33 2.08 -0.04
CA LEU A 58 -6.73 3.05 -0.97
C LEU A 58 -5.34 3.47 -0.50
N LEU A 59 -4.31 3.10 -1.26
CA LEU A 59 -2.96 3.62 -1.06
C LEU A 59 -2.81 4.99 -1.72
N LEU A 60 -2.44 5.99 -0.91
CA LEU A 60 -2.28 7.39 -1.30
C LEU A 60 -0.83 7.82 -1.08
N GLY A 61 -0.13 8.18 -2.15
CA GLY A 61 1.19 8.81 -2.07
C GLY A 61 1.09 10.32 -2.17
N VAL A 62 1.66 11.04 -1.19
CA VAL A 62 1.71 12.51 -1.18
C VAL A 62 3.15 13.02 -1.25
N ASP A 63 3.39 14.07 -2.04
CA ASP A 63 4.66 14.81 -2.01
C ASP A 63 4.63 15.81 -0.85
N SER A 64 4.87 15.31 0.37
CA SER A 64 4.95 16.10 1.60
C SER A 64 6.18 15.67 2.40
N LYS A 65 6.75 16.61 3.17
CA LYS A 65 7.80 16.31 4.16
C LYS A 65 7.27 15.63 5.43
N ASP A 66 5.97 15.77 5.68
CA ASP A 66 5.27 15.21 6.85
C ASP A 66 3.87 14.77 6.40
N VAL A 67 3.63 13.45 6.42
CA VAL A 67 2.34 12.87 6.02
C VAL A 67 1.18 13.38 6.88
N LYS A 68 1.41 13.62 8.18
CA LYS A 68 0.40 14.05 9.16
C LYS A 68 0.07 15.54 9.08
N LYS A 69 0.92 16.33 8.40
CA LYS A 69 0.70 17.77 8.15
C LYS A 69 0.41 18.10 6.67
N SER A 70 0.16 17.10 5.85
CA SER A 70 -0.05 17.23 4.39
C SER A 70 -1.43 17.76 3.97
N SER A 71 -2.14 18.48 4.85
CA SER A 71 -3.45 19.07 4.53
C SER A 71 -3.32 20.05 3.37
N GLY A 72 -4.15 19.91 2.33
CA GLY A 72 -4.11 20.78 1.15
C GLY A 72 -3.18 20.31 0.02
N THR A 73 -2.41 19.23 0.23
CA THR A 73 -1.54 18.65 -0.79
C THR A 73 -2.33 17.76 -1.76
N ARG A 74 -1.93 17.70 -3.03
CA ARG A 74 -2.51 16.75 -4.00
C ARG A 74 -1.81 15.40 -3.90
N THR A 75 -2.54 14.33 -4.16
CA THR A 75 -1.93 12.99 -4.27
C THR A 75 -1.26 12.82 -5.63
N ASP A 76 -0.07 12.25 -5.61
CA ASP A 76 0.68 11.89 -6.81
C ASP A 76 0.50 10.43 -7.20
N THR A 77 0.20 9.58 -6.23
CA THR A 77 -0.06 8.15 -6.40
C THR A 77 -1.40 7.81 -5.75
N MET A 78 -2.23 7.07 -6.48
CA MET A 78 -3.49 6.53 -5.99
C MET A 78 -3.63 5.10 -6.51
N ILE A 79 -3.60 4.12 -5.61
CA ILE A 79 -3.67 2.70 -5.96
C ILE A 79 -4.72 2.07 -5.05
N LEU A 80 -5.77 1.49 -5.64
CA LEU A 80 -6.71 0.65 -4.92
C LEU A 80 -6.08 -0.72 -4.75
N CYS A 81 -5.89 -1.16 -3.52
CA CYS A 81 -5.29 -2.44 -3.18
C CYS A 81 -6.34 -3.35 -2.56
N ARG A 82 -6.37 -4.62 -3.00
CA ARG A 82 -7.06 -5.71 -2.32
C ARG A 82 -6.05 -6.78 -1.96
N VAL A 83 -6.07 -7.23 -0.72
CA VAL A 83 -5.18 -8.27 -0.21
C VAL A 83 -6.06 -9.36 0.36
N ASP A 84 -5.87 -10.59 -0.10
CA ASP A 84 -6.61 -11.76 0.34
C ASP A 84 -5.64 -12.72 1.07
N LYS A 85 -5.83 -12.91 2.37
CA LYS A 85 -4.94 -13.76 3.18
C LYS A 85 -5.22 -15.26 3.00
N SER A 86 -6.38 -15.63 2.45
CA SER A 86 -6.76 -17.03 2.21
C SER A 86 -6.06 -17.57 0.96
N THR A 87 -6.05 -16.78 -0.11
CA THR A 87 -5.43 -17.13 -1.39
C THR A 87 -3.99 -16.65 -1.51
N GLY A 88 -3.59 -15.65 -0.71
CA GLY A 88 -2.31 -14.95 -0.86
C GLY A 88 -2.29 -13.95 -2.02
N GLU A 89 -3.44 -13.68 -2.65
CA GLU A 89 -3.56 -12.80 -3.80
C GLU A 89 -3.48 -11.32 -3.37
N ILE A 90 -2.75 -10.52 -4.16
CA ILE A 90 -2.70 -9.06 -4.01
C ILE A 90 -3.09 -8.44 -5.35
N THR A 91 -4.21 -7.72 -5.35
CA THR A 91 -4.69 -7.01 -6.53
C THR A 91 -4.47 -5.51 -6.37
N MET A 92 -3.90 -4.86 -7.38
CA MET A 92 -3.63 -3.43 -7.41
C MET A 92 -4.26 -2.81 -8.64
N LEU A 93 -5.00 -1.73 -8.45
CA LEU A 93 -5.55 -0.89 -9.52
C LEU A 93 -5.05 0.54 -9.36
N SER A 94 -4.07 0.92 -10.18
CA SER A 94 -3.56 2.29 -10.23
C SER A 94 -4.57 3.22 -10.91
N ILE A 95 -4.91 4.30 -10.22
CA ILE A 95 -5.83 5.34 -10.70
C ILE A 95 -4.99 6.56 -11.09
N PRO A 96 -4.93 6.94 -12.39
CA PRO A 96 -4.20 8.13 -12.79
C PRO A 96 -4.69 9.38 -12.04
N ARG A 97 -3.76 10.16 -11.49
CA ARG A 97 -4.07 11.34 -10.65
C ARG A 97 -4.95 12.39 -11.36
N ASP A 98 -4.88 12.45 -12.68
CA ASP A 98 -5.62 13.38 -13.53
C ASP A 98 -6.99 12.82 -13.97
N THR A 99 -7.43 11.67 -13.43
CA THR A 99 -8.73 11.06 -13.72
C THR A 99 -9.85 12.04 -13.43
N LYS A 100 -10.71 12.28 -14.43
CA LYS A 100 -11.90 13.12 -14.29
C LYS A 100 -12.93 12.38 -13.45
N ALA A 101 -13.24 12.91 -12.27
CA ALA A 101 -14.14 12.28 -11.32
C ALA A 101 -15.02 13.30 -10.61
N ARG A 102 -16.17 12.83 -10.11
CA ARG A 102 -17.01 13.60 -9.19
C ARG A 102 -16.36 13.61 -7.81
N ILE A 103 -16.23 14.79 -7.23
CA ILE A 103 -15.74 14.96 -5.86
C ILE A 103 -16.89 15.56 -5.04
N ARG A 104 -17.25 14.91 -3.93
CA ARG A 104 -18.35 15.38 -3.06
C ARG A 104 -18.06 16.79 -2.54
N GLY A 105 -19.07 17.65 -2.51
CA GLY A 105 -18.93 19.06 -2.16
C GLY A 105 -18.39 19.96 -3.29
N ARG A 106 -18.14 19.41 -4.49
CA ARG A 106 -17.75 20.19 -5.68
C ARG A 106 -18.91 20.29 -6.68
N LYS A 107 -18.98 21.42 -7.38
CA LYS A 107 -20.04 21.70 -8.36
C LYS A 107 -19.85 20.95 -9.68
N TYR A 108 -18.61 20.76 -10.11
CA TYR A 108 -18.25 20.12 -11.37
C TYR A 108 -17.29 18.97 -11.12
N GLU A 109 -17.15 18.09 -12.12
CA GLU A 109 -16.09 17.08 -12.12
C GLU A 109 -14.72 17.73 -12.26
N GLU A 110 -13.77 17.23 -11.50
CA GLU A 110 -12.40 17.71 -11.46
C GLU A 110 -11.42 16.53 -11.49
N LYS A 111 -10.12 16.82 -11.42
CA LYS A 111 -9.10 15.77 -11.31
C LYS A 111 -9.20 15.11 -9.94
N ILE A 112 -9.20 13.78 -9.91
CA ILE A 112 -9.43 13.02 -8.67
C ILE A 112 -8.41 13.34 -7.58
N ASN A 113 -7.17 13.70 -7.93
CA ASN A 113 -6.16 14.11 -6.95
C ASN A 113 -6.48 15.39 -6.18
N HIS A 114 -7.44 16.19 -6.66
CA HIS A 114 -7.95 17.34 -5.91
C HIS A 114 -8.73 16.93 -4.66
N ALA A 115 -9.27 15.70 -4.60
CA ALA A 115 -10.04 15.22 -3.46
C ALA A 115 -9.23 15.28 -2.16
N HIS A 116 -7.95 14.87 -2.22
CA HIS A 116 -7.05 14.95 -1.06
C HIS A 116 -6.78 16.40 -0.64
N ALA A 117 -6.58 17.30 -1.60
CA ALA A 117 -6.34 18.71 -1.30
C ALA A 117 -7.57 19.36 -0.65
N TYR A 118 -8.79 18.92 -0.96
CA TYR A 118 -10.02 19.50 -0.44
C TYR A 118 -10.49 18.91 0.89
N GLY A 119 -10.25 17.63 1.12
CA GLY A 119 -10.82 16.94 2.28
C GLY A 119 -10.04 15.72 2.71
N GLY A 120 -8.74 15.68 2.41
CA GLY A 120 -7.82 14.66 2.91
C GLY A 120 -8.06 13.25 2.35
N PRO A 121 -7.52 12.23 3.02
CA PRO A 121 -7.66 10.85 2.59
C PRO A 121 -9.12 10.38 2.56
N GLU A 122 -9.98 10.87 3.45
CA GLU A 122 -11.39 10.46 3.54
C GLU A 122 -12.19 10.93 2.32
N LEU A 123 -11.96 12.15 1.83
CA LEU A 123 -12.59 12.61 0.61
C LEU A 123 -12.03 11.90 -0.62
N SER A 124 -10.77 11.49 -0.59
CA SER A 124 -10.15 10.67 -1.65
C SER A 124 -10.79 9.29 -1.75
N VAL A 125 -11.00 8.62 -0.60
CA VAL A 125 -11.76 7.37 -0.51
C VAL A 125 -13.16 7.53 -1.09
N LYS A 126 -13.89 8.58 -0.70
CA LYS A 126 -15.24 8.85 -1.23
C LYS A 126 -15.24 9.10 -2.74
N ALA A 127 -14.24 9.82 -3.27
CA ALA A 127 -14.13 10.06 -4.71
C ALA A 127 -13.86 8.77 -5.49
N VAL A 128 -13.00 7.87 -4.99
CA VAL A 128 -12.74 6.56 -5.60
C VAL A 128 -13.96 5.64 -5.49
N LYS A 129 -14.63 5.64 -4.33
CA LYS A 129 -15.89 4.92 -4.10
C LYS A 129 -16.96 5.34 -5.12
N ASP A 130 -17.14 6.64 -5.32
CA ASP A 130 -18.10 7.18 -6.29
C ASP A 130 -17.68 6.91 -7.75
N LEU A 131 -16.38 6.90 -8.05
CA LEU A 131 -15.84 6.61 -9.38
C LEU A 131 -16.05 5.13 -9.78
N LEU A 132 -15.78 4.21 -8.86
CA LEU A 132 -15.74 2.76 -9.14
C LEU A 132 -17.02 2.02 -8.73
N GLY A 133 -17.88 2.63 -7.91
CA GLY A 133 -19.12 2.02 -7.44
C GLY A 133 -18.90 0.86 -6.46
N ILE A 134 -17.80 0.85 -5.71
CA ILE A 134 -17.43 -0.21 -4.77
C ILE A 134 -17.56 0.23 -3.31
N ASP A 135 -17.61 -0.75 -2.40
CA ASP A 135 -17.43 -0.45 -0.98
C ASP A 135 -15.94 -0.31 -0.64
N LEU A 136 -15.58 0.87 -0.12
CA LEU A 136 -14.21 1.25 0.20
C LEU A 136 -14.25 2.18 1.41
N GLU A 137 -13.57 1.76 2.47
CA GLU A 137 -13.53 2.48 3.75
C GLU A 137 -12.10 2.75 4.20
N TYR A 138 -11.17 1.85 3.89
CA TYR A 138 -9.81 1.95 4.34
C TYR A 138 -8.91 2.74 3.41
N TYR A 139 -7.93 3.42 4.01
CA TYR A 139 -6.84 4.06 3.30
C TYR A 139 -5.50 3.86 4.02
N VAL A 140 -4.44 3.99 3.24
CA VAL A 140 -3.06 4.05 3.71
C VAL A 140 -2.44 5.26 3.02
N LYS A 141 -2.07 6.28 3.77
CA LYS A 141 -1.43 7.49 3.24
C LYS A 141 0.04 7.49 3.62
N VAL A 142 0.89 7.62 2.61
CA VAL A 142 2.35 7.54 2.71
C VAL A 142 3.00 8.76 2.05
N ASP A 143 4.14 9.17 2.58
CA ASP A 143 5.03 10.13 1.94
C ASP A 143 6.29 9.43 1.37
N TYR A 144 7.22 10.21 0.84
CA TYR A 144 8.47 9.66 0.30
C TYR A 144 9.47 9.21 1.39
N ASN A 145 9.34 9.69 2.63
CA ASN A 145 10.27 9.31 3.69
C ASN A 145 10.07 7.86 4.10
N ILE A 146 8.82 7.41 4.25
CA ILE A 146 8.54 6.00 4.54
C ILE A 146 9.04 5.08 3.43
N VAL A 147 8.95 5.47 2.15
CA VAL A 147 9.51 4.67 1.05
C VAL A 147 11.03 4.55 1.19
N ARG A 148 11.73 5.65 1.48
CA ARG A 148 13.19 5.64 1.68
C ARG A 148 13.57 4.69 2.82
N GLU A 149 12.98 4.90 4.00
CA GLU A 149 13.27 4.13 5.21
C GLU A 149 12.94 2.65 5.04
N PHE A 150 11.80 2.33 4.42
CA PHE A 150 11.38 0.95 4.21
C PHE A 150 12.30 0.21 3.23
N VAL A 151 12.72 0.87 2.15
CA VAL A 151 13.65 0.29 1.17
C VAL A 151 15.01 -0.01 1.81
N ASP A 152 15.52 0.91 2.63
CA ASP A 152 16.79 0.70 3.34
C ASP A 152 16.66 -0.45 4.36
N LEU A 153 15.53 -0.54 5.06
CA LEU A 153 15.25 -1.60 6.03
C LEU A 153 15.21 -3.00 5.40
N ILE A 154 14.75 -3.14 4.15
CA ILE A 154 14.73 -4.42 3.43
C ILE A 154 16.02 -4.72 2.67
N GLY A 155 17.03 -3.85 2.77
CA GLY A 155 18.32 -3.99 2.11
C GLY A 155 18.27 -3.68 0.61
N GLY A 156 17.44 -2.70 0.22
CA GLY A 156 17.28 -2.24 -1.16
C GLY A 156 16.36 -3.12 -2.02
N VAL A 157 15.88 -2.55 -3.12
CA VAL A 157 15.00 -3.21 -4.10
C VAL A 157 15.73 -3.37 -5.43
N GLU A 158 15.75 -4.58 -5.99
CA GLU A 158 16.34 -4.82 -7.30
C GLU A 158 15.34 -4.45 -8.41
N ILE A 159 15.76 -3.60 -9.34
CA ILE A 159 14.94 -3.09 -10.44
C ILE A 159 15.74 -3.12 -11.74
N ASP A 160 15.10 -3.53 -12.84
CA ASP A 160 15.62 -3.32 -14.19
C ASP A 160 15.23 -1.92 -14.67
N VAL A 161 16.12 -0.95 -14.48
CA VAL A 161 15.81 0.43 -14.83
C VAL A 161 15.68 0.54 -16.37
N PRO A 162 14.53 0.96 -16.92
CA PRO A 162 14.23 0.79 -18.34
C PRO A 162 15.07 1.68 -19.26
N MET A 163 15.59 2.80 -18.73
CA MET A 163 16.36 3.80 -19.46
C MET A 163 17.27 4.59 -18.53
N ASP A 164 18.26 5.29 -19.10
CA ASP A 164 19.01 6.28 -18.33
C ASP A 164 18.05 7.40 -17.86
N MET A 165 17.89 7.52 -16.55
CA MET A 165 17.04 8.55 -15.94
C MET A 165 17.92 9.68 -15.45
N LYS A 166 17.83 10.84 -16.11
CA LYS A 166 18.51 12.07 -15.67
C LYS A 166 17.52 13.22 -15.60
N TYR A 167 17.38 13.79 -14.42
CA TYR A 167 16.52 14.94 -14.19
C TYR A 167 17.04 15.74 -13.00
N SER A 168 16.99 17.07 -13.10
CA SER A 168 17.37 17.96 -12.02
C SER A 168 16.32 19.04 -11.91
N ASP A 169 15.78 19.21 -10.71
CA ASP A 169 14.83 20.24 -10.37
C ASP A 169 15.19 20.80 -8.98
N PRO A 170 16.07 21.80 -8.93
CA PRO A 170 16.54 22.37 -7.67
C PRO A 170 15.47 23.20 -6.95
N ILE A 171 14.34 23.50 -7.61
CA ILE A 171 13.24 24.32 -7.07
C ILE A 171 12.15 23.44 -6.45
N ALA A 172 12.10 22.15 -6.80
CA ALA A 172 11.25 21.18 -6.11
C ALA A 172 11.57 21.16 -4.61
N ASP A 173 10.57 20.87 -3.77
CA ASP A 173 10.77 20.73 -2.33
C ASP A 173 10.42 19.31 -1.86
N PRO A 174 11.42 18.47 -1.49
CA PRO A 174 12.86 18.73 -1.53
C PRO A 174 13.42 18.75 -2.96
N PRO A 175 14.60 19.38 -3.17
CA PRO A 175 15.28 19.41 -4.46
C PRO A 175 15.39 18.02 -5.08
N LEU A 176 15.00 17.88 -6.33
CA LEU A 176 14.94 16.58 -7.01
C LEU A 176 16.14 16.42 -7.94
N TYR A 177 17.03 15.50 -7.58
CA TYR A 177 18.16 15.10 -8.42
C TYR A 177 18.04 13.61 -8.73
N ILE A 178 17.84 13.30 -10.01
CA ILE A 178 17.68 11.93 -10.53
C ILE A 178 18.88 11.62 -11.43
N ASN A 179 19.58 10.54 -11.10
CA ASN A 179 20.67 10.02 -11.92
C ASN A 179 20.74 8.50 -11.77
N LEU A 180 19.93 7.78 -12.56
CA LEU A 180 19.93 6.32 -12.62
C LEU A 180 20.37 5.85 -14.00
N LYS A 181 21.16 4.78 -14.04
CA LYS A 181 21.58 4.12 -15.26
C LYS A 181 20.59 3.03 -15.68
N LYS A 182 20.44 2.82 -16.99
CA LYS A 182 19.67 1.69 -17.51
C LYS A 182 20.25 0.36 -17.02
N GLY A 183 19.38 -0.60 -16.72
CA GLY A 183 19.71 -1.99 -16.39
C GLY A 183 19.44 -2.36 -14.93
N TYR A 184 19.69 -3.63 -14.62
CA TYR A 184 19.53 -4.19 -13.28
C TYR A 184 20.46 -3.52 -12.26
N GLN A 185 19.85 -3.01 -11.20
CA GLN A 185 20.57 -2.47 -10.05
C GLN A 185 19.71 -2.54 -8.78
N THR A 186 20.37 -2.68 -7.64
CA THR A 186 19.72 -2.54 -6.34
C THR A 186 19.59 -1.06 -5.98
N LEU A 187 18.36 -0.59 -5.89
CA LEU A 187 18.01 0.74 -5.45
C LEU A 187 17.93 0.76 -3.93
N ASP A 188 18.80 1.56 -3.31
CA ASP A 188 18.64 2.03 -1.93
C ASP A 188 17.48 3.03 -1.84
N GLY A 189 17.13 3.49 -0.63
CA GLY A 189 15.98 4.36 -0.42
C GLY A 189 16.03 5.63 -1.25
N GLU A 190 17.19 6.25 -1.40
CA GLU A 190 17.33 7.49 -2.17
C GLU A 190 17.18 7.23 -3.68
N LYS A 191 17.81 6.18 -4.21
CA LYS A 191 17.65 5.78 -5.61
C LYS A 191 16.23 5.30 -5.92
N ALA A 192 15.54 4.67 -4.98
CA ALA A 192 14.15 4.29 -5.12
C ALA A 192 13.25 5.52 -5.29
N LEU A 193 13.49 6.60 -4.53
CA LEU A 193 12.79 7.86 -4.72
C LEU A 193 13.07 8.49 -6.08
N GLN A 194 14.34 8.46 -6.53
CA GLN A 194 14.70 8.93 -7.86
C GLN A 194 13.93 8.18 -8.95
N PHE A 195 13.83 6.86 -8.84
CA PHE A 195 13.11 6.01 -9.77
C PHE A 195 11.61 6.33 -9.80
N LEU A 196 10.97 6.38 -8.63
CA LEU A 196 9.52 6.61 -8.49
C LEU A 196 9.07 8.02 -8.89
N ARG A 197 9.95 9.02 -8.75
CA ARG A 197 9.67 10.43 -9.09
C ARG A 197 10.01 10.77 -10.56
N PHE A 198 10.68 9.88 -11.30
CA PHE A 198 11.01 10.14 -12.71
C PHE A 198 9.77 10.15 -13.60
N ARG A 199 9.66 11.16 -14.49
CA ARG A 199 8.51 11.35 -15.41
C ARG A 199 8.91 11.64 -16.86
N LYS A 200 9.93 12.48 -17.06
CA LYS A 200 10.22 13.13 -18.35
C LYS A 200 10.64 12.18 -19.49
N GLY A 201 11.12 10.98 -19.17
CA GLY A 201 11.60 10.03 -20.18
C GLY A 201 10.54 9.06 -20.72
N TYR A 202 9.36 8.96 -20.10
CA TYR A 202 8.32 8.04 -20.56
C TYR A 202 7.53 8.63 -21.73
N VAL A 203 7.32 7.82 -22.78
CA VAL A 203 6.52 8.20 -23.98
C VAL A 203 5.13 8.69 -23.58
N ASP A 204 4.47 7.98 -22.65
CA ASP A 204 3.16 8.34 -22.12
C ASP A 204 3.23 9.00 -20.72
N GLN A 205 4.36 9.63 -20.38
CA GLN A 205 4.70 10.30 -19.11
C GLN A 205 4.10 9.66 -17.84
N ASP A 206 2.85 9.97 -17.54
CA ASP A 206 2.14 9.45 -16.37
C ASP A 206 1.83 7.94 -16.45
N LEU A 207 1.48 7.38 -17.61
CA LEU A 207 1.24 5.92 -17.72
C LEU A 207 2.54 5.13 -17.59
N GLY A 208 3.64 5.63 -18.14
CA GLY A 208 4.96 5.01 -17.96
C GLY A 208 5.42 5.05 -16.50
N ARG A 209 5.18 6.18 -15.81
CA ARG A 209 5.45 6.29 -14.36
C ARG A 209 4.60 5.31 -13.56
N ILE A 210 3.31 5.16 -13.87
CA ILE A 210 2.45 4.18 -13.18
C ILE A 210 3.01 2.77 -13.32
N LYS A 211 3.43 2.36 -14.52
CA LYS A 211 4.06 1.04 -14.73
C LYS A 211 5.32 0.86 -13.89
N ALA A 212 6.20 1.87 -13.85
CA ALA A 212 7.39 1.84 -13.01
C ALA A 212 7.05 1.75 -11.51
N GLN A 213 6.03 2.47 -11.04
CA GLN A 213 5.56 2.37 -9.66
C GLN A 213 5.00 0.98 -9.33
N GLN A 214 4.27 0.36 -10.26
CA GLN A 214 3.75 -1.01 -10.10
C GLN A 214 4.88 -2.05 -10.05
N GLU A 215 5.86 -1.93 -10.95
CA GLU A 215 7.04 -2.80 -10.98
C GLU A 215 7.85 -2.67 -9.69
N PHE A 216 8.08 -1.44 -9.24
CA PHE A 216 8.76 -1.17 -7.99
C PHE A 216 8.01 -1.77 -6.79
N LEU A 217 6.70 -1.59 -6.71
CA LEU A 217 5.90 -2.11 -5.60
C LEU A 217 5.91 -3.64 -5.60
N LYS A 218 5.83 -4.29 -6.77
CA LYS A 218 5.96 -5.74 -6.91
C LYS A 218 7.33 -6.24 -6.41
N ALA A 219 8.42 -5.60 -6.83
CA ALA A 219 9.77 -5.97 -6.40
C ALA A 219 10.02 -5.68 -4.91
N ALA A 220 9.45 -4.60 -4.37
CA ALA A 220 9.52 -4.27 -2.95
C ALA A 220 8.76 -5.29 -2.09
N ILE A 221 7.58 -5.72 -2.52
CA ILE A 221 6.81 -6.78 -1.86
C ILE A 221 7.58 -8.10 -1.91
N ASP A 222 8.11 -8.50 -3.09
CA ASP A 222 8.96 -9.70 -3.21
C ASP A 222 10.10 -9.69 -2.20
N LYS A 223 10.84 -8.57 -2.16
CA LYS A 223 11.97 -8.38 -1.27
C LYS A 223 11.55 -8.43 0.20
N ALA A 224 10.45 -7.79 0.57
CA ALA A 224 9.95 -7.76 1.94
C ALA A 224 9.50 -9.15 2.43
N LEU A 225 8.95 -9.98 1.55
CA LEU A 225 8.47 -11.33 1.87
C LEU A 225 9.58 -12.39 1.95
N ARG A 226 10.83 -12.06 1.57
CA ARG A 226 11.96 -13.00 1.68
C ARG A 226 12.19 -13.43 3.14
N PRO A 227 12.52 -14.70 3.40
CA PRO A 227 12.77 -15.20 4.76
C PRO A 227 13.80 -14.38 5.56
N SER A 228 14.81 -13.82 4.91
CA SER A 228 15.82 -12.96 5.53
C SER A 228 15.28 -11.61 6.02
N ASN A 229 14.15 -11.15 5.50
CA ASN A 229 13.50 -9.88 5.87
C ASN A 229 12.29 -10.10 6.78
N VAL A 230 11.77 -11.32 6.88
CA VAL A 230 10.71 -11.69 7.85
C VAL A 230 11.13 -11.40 9.30
N VAL A 231 12.43 -11.52 9.62
CA VAL A 231 12.96 -11.15 10.95
C VAL A 231 12.88 -9.65 11.24
N ASN A 232 12.76 -8.81 10.20
CA ASN A 232 12.64 -7.36 10.32
C ASN A 232 11.18 -6.89 10.42
N ILE A 233 10.19 -7.80 10.39
CA ILE A 233 8.75 -7.47 10.50
C ILE A 233 8.45 -6.55 11.70
N PRO A 234 8.96 -6.80 12.93
CA PRO A 234 8.71 -5.88 14.04
C PRO A 234 9.19 -4.45 13.77
N SER A 235 10.36 -4.30 13.16
CA SER A 235 10.90 -2.99 12.78
C SER A 235 10.08 -2.35 11.65
N MET A 236 9.65 -3.12 10.66
CA MET A 236 8.78 -2.63 9.57
C MET A 236 7.46 -2.10 10.11
N ILE A 237 6.83 -2.83 11.03
CA ILE A 237 5.58 -2.43 11.68
C ILE A 237 5.80 -1.13 12.45
N LYS A 238 6.90 -1.01 13.20
CA LYS A 238 7.25 0.23 13.89
C LYS A 238 7.39 1.41 12.93
N THR A 239 8.19 1.26 11.86
CA THR A 239 8.38 2.30 10.83
C THR A 239 7.07 2.68 10.16
N TYR A 240 6.19 1.71 9.91
CA TYR A 240 4.83 1.95 9.42
C TYR A 240 4.04 2.85 10.38
N TYR A 241 3.98 2.53 11.67
CA TYR A 241 3.23 3.34 12.64
C TYR A 241 3.75 4.77 12.82
N GLU A 242 5.05 4.97 12.74
CA GLU A 242 5.65 6.28 12.92
C GLU A 242 5.34 7.20 11.72
N ASN A 243 5.35 6.64 10.51
CA ASN A 243 5.38 7.41 9.26
C ASN A 243 4.18 7.21 8.31
N VAL A 244 3.18 6.42 8.69
CA VAL A 244 1.97 6.18 7.88
C VAL A 244 0.74 6.73 8.59
N GLU A 245 -0.15 7.36 7.82
CA GLU A 245 -1.48 7.73 8.29
C GLU A 245 -2.50 6.77 7.68
N THR A 246 -3.22 6.03 8.53
CA THR A 246 -4.18 5.01 8.11
C THR A 246 -5.34 4.94 9.09
N ASN A 247 -6.50 4.54 8.59
CA ASN A 247 -7.65 4.15 9.40
C ASN A 247 -7.83 2.62 9.46
N ILE A 248 -6.84 1.83 9.00
CA ILE A 248 -6.85 0.38 9.18
C ILE A 248 -6.49 0.06 10.63
N PRO A 249 -7.34 -0.68 11.36
CA PRO A 249 -7.04 -1.11 12.73
C PRO A 249 -5.77 -1.98 12.82
N LEU A 250 -4.99 -1.82 13.90
CA LEU A 250 -3.72 -2.54 14.13
C LEU A 250 -3.92 -4.06 14.16
N ASP A 251 -4.98 -4.54 14.78
CA ASP A 251 -5.34 -5.94 14.79
C ASP A 251 -5.53 -6.47 13.37
N VAL A 252 -6.25 -5.75 12.51
CA VAL A 252 -6.41 -6.13 11.10
C VAL A 252 -5.04 -6.22 10.42
N ILE A 253 -4.17 -5.22 10.55
CA ILE A 253 -2.81 -5.26 9.98
C ILE A 253 -2.03 -6.50 10.47
N MET A 254 -2.11 -6.79 11.77
CA MET A 254 -1.42 -7.93 12.37
C MET A 254 -1.94 -9.28 11.85
N LYS A 255 -3.25 -9.42 11.58
CA LYS A 255 -3.79 -10.65 10.96
C LYS A 255 -3.13 -10.96 9.63
N PHE A 256 -3.01 -9.96 8.75
CA PHE A 256 -2.37 -10.11 7.45
C PHE A 256 -0.85 -10.34 7.61
N ALA A 257 -0.19 -9.64 8.54
CA ALA A 257 1.23 -9.83 8.82
C ALA A 257 1.56 -11.26 9.32
N MET A 258 0.71 -11.86 10.15
CA MET A 258 0.88 -13.25 10.60
C MET A 258 0.74 -14.27 9.47
N LYS A 259 0.00 -13.90 8.41
CA LYS A 259 -0.12 -14.67 7.17
C LYS A 259 0.92 -14.25 6.12
N ALA A 260 1.94 -13.46 6.45
CA ALA A 260 2.96 -13.00 5.49
C ALA A 260 3.53 -14.12 4.58
N LYS A 261 3.68 -15.34 5.11
CA LYS A 261 4.20 -16.49 4.37
C LYS A 261 3.26 -17.06 3.31
N SER A 262 1.96 -16.75 3.33
CA SER A 262 1.02 -17.18 2.28
C SER A 262 1.04 -16.25 1.07
N PHE A 263 1.65 -15.06 1.17
CA PHE A 263 1.76 -14.14 0.05
C PHE A 263 3.00 -14.48 -0.80
N SER A 264 2.84 -14.32 -2.12
CA SER A 264 3.93 -14.38 -3.08
C SER A 264 3.84 -13.20 -4.03
N SER A 265 4.99 -12.72 -4.50
CA SER A 265 5.06 -11.69 -5.53
C SER A 265 4.47 -12.17 -6.87
N ASP A 266 4.45 -13.49 -7.10
CA ASP A 266 3.83 -14.11 -8.29
C ASP A 266 2.30 -13.94 -8.32
N SER A 267 1.68 -13.79 -7.15
CA SER A 267 0.23 -13.61 -6.99
C SER A 267 -0.20 -12.13 -7.02
N ILE A 268 0.72 -11.23 -7.40
CA ILE A 268 0.44 -9.80 -7.52
C ILE A 268 -0.12 -9.48 -8.91
N GLN A 269 -1.38 -9.06 -8.96
CA GLN A 269 -2.04 -8.55 -10.16
C GLN A 269 -2.03 -7.02 -10.17
N ALA A 270 -1.25 -6.40 -11.05
CA ALA A 270 -1.20 -4.95 -11.18
C ALA A 270 -1.93 -4.49 -12.46
N ASN A 271 -2.91 -3.61 -12.28
CA ASN A 271 -3.75 -3.06 -13.33
C ASN A 271 -3.76 -1.54 -13.27
N THR A 272 -4.07 -0.89 -14.38
CA THR A 272 -4.28 0.56 -14.45
C THR A 272 -5.72 0.82 -14.87
N LEU A 273 -6.35 1.84 -14.29
CA LEU A 273 -7.70 2.25 -14.64
C LEU A 273 -7.80 2.44 -16.17
N PRO A 274 -8.67 1.69 -16.87
CA PRO A 274 -8.81 1.81 -18.32
C PRO A 274 -9.30 3.20 -18.71
N GLY A 275 -8.73 3.78 -19.76
CA GLY A 275 -9.07 5.12 -20.22
C GLY A 275 -7.98 5.77 -21.05
N ALA A 276 -8.16 7.05 -21.35
CA ALA A 276 -7.24 7.81 -22.18
C ALA A 276 -7.12 9.27 -21.75
N SER A 277 -5.96 9.87 -22.01
CA SER A 277 -5.74 11.30 -21.82
C SER A 277 -6.48 12.13 -22.87
N LYS A 278 -7.18 13.18 -22.44
CA LYS A 278 -7.91 14.12 -23.29
C LYS A 278 -7.80 15.54 -22.76
N TYR A 279 -7.64 16.51 -23.67
CA TYR A 279 -7.74 17.92 -23.33
C TYR A 279 -9.20 18.37 -23.34
N ILE A 280 -9.64 19.00 -22.25
CA ILE A 280 -10.96 19.65 -22.13
C ILE A 280 -10.70 21.10 -21.73
N ASN A 281 -11.09 22.05 -22.58
CA ASN A 281 -10.87 23.49 -22.37
C ASN A 281 -9.40 23.83 -22.03
N GLY A 282 -8.45 23.20 -22.71
CA GLY A 282 -7.01 23.42 -22.50
C GLY A 282 -6.40 22.71 -21.29
N VAL A 283 -7.20 22.01 -20.48
CA VAL A 283 -6.73 21.23 -19.33
C VAL A 283 -6.68 19.75 -19.69
N SER A 284 -5.54 19.10 -19.43
CA SER A 284 -5.40 17.65 -19.63
C SER A 284 -6.10 16.89 -18.51
N TYR A 285 -6.94 15.91 -18.88
CA TYR A 285 -7.61 14.97 -17.99
C TYR A 285 -7.36 13.54 -18.46
N PHE A 286 -7.38 12.58 -17.54
CA PHE A 286 -7.56 11.17 -17.87
C PHE A 286 -9.06 10.84 -17.84
N ILE A 287 -9.60 10.34 -18.94
CA ILE A 287 -11.03 10.02 -19.06
C ILE A 287 -11.17 8.50 -18.95
N PRO A 288 -11.79 7.99 -17.87
CA PRO A 288 -11.95 6.55 -17.67
C PRO A 288 -12.89 5.98 -18.73
N ASN A 289 -12.57 4.79 -19.22
CA ASN A 289 -13.51 3.98 -20.00
C ASN A 289 -14.45 3.28 -19.02
N GLN A 290 -15.70 3.73 -18.93
CA GLN A 290 -16.65 3.24 -17.94
C GLN A 290 -16.97 1.75 -18.10
N GLU A 291 -17.11 1.26 -19.34
CA GLU A 291 -17.46 -0.15 -19.58
C GLU A 291 -16.31 -1.08 -19.17
N GLU A 292 -15.09 -0.76 -19.59
CA GLU A 292 -13.89 -1.52 -19.22
C GLU A 292 -13.61 -1.43 -17.72
N THR A 293 -13.82 -0.25 -17.13
CA THR A 293 -13.67 -0.03 -15.68
C THR A 293 -14.66 -0.90 -14.92
N ASN A 294 -15.94 -0.92 -15.29
CA ASN A 294 -16.95 -1.73 -14.63
C ASN A 294 -16.63 -3.23 -14.72
N LYS A 295 -16.20 -3.71 -15.90
CA LYS A 295 -15.77 -5.11 -16.08
C LYS A 295 -14.58 -5.46 -15.20
N LEU A 296 -13.55 -4.60 -15.21
CA LEU A 296 -12.32 -4.80 -14.44
C LEU A 296 -12.60 -4.79 -12.93
N VAL A 297 -13.34 -3.79 -12.46
CA VAL A 297 -13.70 -3.64 -11.03
C VAL A 297 -14.53 -4.83 -10.56
N LYS A 298 -15.53 -5.25 -11.35
CA LYS A 298 -16.36 -6.40 -11.01
C LYS A 298 -15.53 -7.67 -10.87
N ALA A 299 -14.65 -7.94 -11.85
CA ALA A 299 -13.80 -9.13 -11.84
C ALA A 299 -12.81 -9.16 -10.66
N LEU A 300 -12.24 -8.01 -10.28
CA LEU A 300 -11.13 -7.94 -9.34
C LEU A 300 -11.52 -7.59 -7.90
N PHE A 301 -12.63 -6.86 -7.71
CA PHE A 301 -13.01 -6.28 -6.42
C PHE A 301 -14.45 -6.60 -5.98
N THR A 302 -15.24 -7.33 -6.79
CA THR A 302 -16.65 -7.65 -6.46
C THR A 302 -16.98 -9.14 -6.56
N ASP A 303 -16.66 -9.81 -7.67
CA ASP A 303 -17.15 -11.17 -7.97
C ASP A 303 -16.49 -12.28 -7.14
N GLN A 304 -15.29 -12.07 -6.59
CA GLN A 304 -14.67 -13.08 -5.70
C GLN A 304 -15.40 -13.23 -4.36
N ARG A 305 -16.34 -12.34 -4.01
CA ARG A 305 -17.21 -12.50 -2.83
C ARG A 305 -18.44 -13.39 -3.09
N ALA A 306 -18.74 -13.70 -4.36
CA ALA A 306 -19.94 -14.45 -4.72
C ALA A 306 -19.74 -15.97 -4.71
N VAL A 307 -18.50 -16.45 -4.87
CA VAL A 307 -18.20 -17.89 -4.98
C VAL A 307 -18.26 -18.59 -3.61
N GLU A 308 -17.86 -17.92 -2.52
CA GLU A 308 -17.93 -18.49 -1.16
C GLU A 308 -19.38 -18.65 -0.64
N ASN A 309 -20.32 -17.82 -1.12
CA ASN A 309 -21.72 -17.90 -0.69
C ASN A 309 -22.54 -18.94 -1.47
N SER A 310 -22.05 -19.45 -2.60
CA SER A 310 -22.71 -20.56 -3.31
C SER A 310 -22.33 -21.93 -2.75
N GLU A 311 -21.12 -22.11 -2.22
CA GLU A 311 -20.71 -23.42 -1.68
C GLU A 311 -21.28 -23.71 -0.28
N ASN A 312 -21.64 -22.68 0.49
CA ASN A 312 -22.24 -22.85 1.82
C ASN A 312 -23.76 -23.06 1.82
N ASN A 313 -24.46 -22.82 0.71
CA ASN A 313 -25.92 -23.00 0.63
C ASN A 313 -26.36 -24.38 0.08
N ASP A 314 -25.44 -25.16 -0.48
CA ASP A 314 -25.74 -26.50 -1.02
C ASP A 314 -25.57 -27.62 0.03
N GLY A 315 -25.19 -27.28 1.27
CA GLY A 315 -24.92 -28.22 2.37
C GLY A 315 -26.06 -28.46 3.38
N GLU A 316 -27.14 -27.65 3.37
CA GLU A 316 -28.23 -27.74 4.36
C GLU A 316 -29.55 -28.32 3.83
N ALA A 317 -29.55 -28.92 2.64
CA ALA A 317 -30.70 -29.65 2.11
C ALA A 317 -30.41 -31.16 2.08
N ASN A 318 -30.49 -31.83 3.24
CA ASN A 318 -30.79 -33.25 3.38
C ASN A 318 -31.52 -33.53 4.69
#